data_AF-A0A975VK17-F1
#
_entry.id   AF-A0A975VK17-F1
#
_cell.length_a   1.000
_cell.length_b   1.000
_cell.length_c   1.000
_cell.angle_alpha   90.00
_cell.angle_beta   90.00
_cell.angle_gamma   90.00
#
_symmetry.space_group_name_H-M   'P 1'
#
loop_
_entity.id
_entity.type
_entity.pdbx_description
1 polymer ?
#
loop_
_entity_poly.entity_id
_entity_poly.type
_entity_poly.pdbx_seq_one_letter_code
_entity_poly.pdbx_strand_id
1 'polypeptide(L)'
;MMKKNVWYGVRGQSLAVYARYAGFDLALYEDYDKKVQAELRNRAVKEALFAIKSACWEQGFNVESVKTGVYVIALSNPLSIQYRHKRSQVIYIGRGNIMGRIKTHFDRKLFDFMLGLSGANFDFYFAKPARPGTKNYFVHVEHLMLDYFSAQYGGMDEKRRFPILNKSAGNNRHYAEGTDWWKKPLKAIGRRPLWELMPTDFSDFAPLDA
;
A
#
# COMPACT_ATOMS: atom_id res chain seq x y z
N MET A 1 15.96 20.20 1.32
CA MET A 1 14.81 20.35 0.38
C MET A 1 14.35 18.97 -0.05
N MET A 2 13.04 18.66 0.02
CA MET A 2 12.49 17.34 -0.34
C MET A 2 12.66 17.08 -1.85
N LYS A 3 13.19 15.90 -2.22
CA LYS A 3 13.36 15.49 -3.62
C LYS A 3 12.02 15.08 -4.22
N LYS A 4 11.74 15.57 -5.43
CA LYS A 4 10.56 15.22 -6.23
C LYS A 4 10.88 14.01 -7.11
N ASN A 5 9.87 13.23 -7.48
CA ASN A 5 10.01 12.06 -8.37
C ASN A 5 11.02 11.00 -7.84
N VAL A 6 11.12 10.89 -6.51
CA VAL A 6 11.93 9.88 -5.81
C VAL A 6 11.03 9.17 -4.81
N TRP A 7 11.27 7.87 -4.63
CA TRP A 7 10.55 7.04 -3.66
C TRP A 7 11.27 6.98 -2.32
N TYR A 8 10.49 7.17 -1.26
CA TYR A 8 10.87 7.02 0.14
C TYR A 8 10.16 5.79 0.68
N GLY A 9 10.92 4.80 1.14
CA GLY A 9 10.41 3.50 1.56
C GLY A 9 10.42 3.35 3.06
N VAL A 10 9.30 3.00 3.67
CA VAL A 10 9.17 2.61 5.08
C VAL A 10 8.85 1.12 5.09
N ARG A 11 9.82 0.29 5.48
CA ARG A 11 9.74 -1.17 5.35
C ARG A 11 9.48 -1.87 6.68
N GLY A 12 8.98 -3.10 6.62
CA GLY A 12 8.92 -3.96 7.81
C GLY A 12 7.91 -3.51 8.87
N GLN A 13 6.82 -2.86 8.45
CA GLN A 13 5.79 -2.35 9.35
C GLN A 13 4.84 -3.47 9.79
N SER A 14 4.63 -3.64 11.10
CA SER A 14 3.89 -4.78 11.67
C SER A 14 2.79 -4.33 12.61
N LEU A 15 1.57 -4.83 12.42
CA LEU A 15 0.46 -4.52 13.32
C LEU A 15 0.70 -5.07 14.74
N ALA A 16 1.32 -6.25 14.85
CA ALA A 16 1.66 -6.85 16.14
C ALA A 16 2.64 -5.97 16.94
N VAL A 17 3.62 -5.36 16.24
CA VAL A 17 4.57 -4.42 16.88
C VAL A 17 3.85 -3.16 17.35
N TYR A 18 2.98 -2.58 16.52
CA TYR A 18 2.22 -1.40 16.91
C TYR A 18 1.25 -1.66 18.07
N ALA A 19 0.57 -2.80 18.08
CA ALA A 19 -0.30 -3.20 19.17
C ALA A 19 0.51 -3.36 20.48
N ARG A 20 1.70 -3.98 20.41
CA ARG A 20 2.60 -4.11 21.54
C ARG A 20 3.06 -2.76 22.09
N TYR A 21 3.47 -1.83 21.21
CA TYR A 21 3.83 -0.47 21.63
C TYR A 21 2.65 0.29 22.22
N ALA A 22 1.44 0.01 21.76
CA ALA A 22 0.21 0.53 22.35
C ALA A 22 -0.18 -0.13 23.69
N GLY A 23 0.54 -1.17 24.14
CA GLY A 23 0.32 -1.88 25.39
C GLY A 23 -0.65 -3.06 25.31
N PHE A 24 -0.86 -3.61 24.12
CA PHE A 24 -1.79 -4.73 23.89
C PHE A 24 -1.12 -5.96 23.29
N ASP A 25 -1.70 -7.13 23.52
CA ASP A 25 -1.37 -8.34 22.79
C ASP A 25 -2.37 -8.53 21.64
N LEU A 26 -1.88 -8.49 20.40
CA LEU A 26 -2.72 -8.69 19.21
C LEU A 26 -3.27 -10.13 19.14
N ALA A 27 -2.63 -11.11 19.77
CA ALA A 27 -3.10 -12.50 19.79
C ALA A 27 -4.41 -12.66 20.56
N LEU A 28 -4.69 -11.76 21.50
CA LEU A 28 -5.92 -11.75 22.31
C LEU A 28 -6.99 -10.82 21.72
N TYR A 29 -6.83 -10.34 20.49
CA TYR A 29 -7.72 -9.32 19.91
C TYR A 29 -9.19 -9.74 19.94
N GLU A 30 -9.50 -10.97 19.52
CA GLU A 30 -10.88 -11.48 19.50
C GLU A 30 -11.43 -11.80 20.89
N ASP A 31 -10.55 -12.05 21.87
CA ASP A 31 -10.93 -12.34 23.26
C ASP A 31 -11.21 -11.06 24.06
N TYR A 32 -10.70 -9.92 23.62
CA TYR A 32 -10.99 -8.63 24.22
C TYR A 32 -12.45 -8.22 24.01
N ASP A 33 -13.03 -7.56 25.01
CA ASP A 33 -14.33 -6.92 24.84
C ASP A 33 -14.28 -5.81 23.78
N LYS A 34 -15.45 -5.41 23.26
CA LYS A 34 -15.53 -4.44 22.16
C LYS A 34 -14.95 -3.06 22.48
N LYS A 35 -14.92 -2.64 23.75
CA LYS A 35 -14.32 -1.36 24.15
C LYS A 35 -12.80 -1.46 24.07
N VAL A 36 -12.23 -2.56 24.56
CA VAL A 36 -10.80 -2.83 24.49
C VAL A 36 -10.34 -3.01 23.04
N GLN A 37 -11.10 -3.72 22.20
CA GLN A 37 -10.83 -3.84 20.76
C GLN A 37 -10.77 -2.47 20.05
N ALA A 38 -11.70 -1.57 20.38
CA ALA A 38 -11.73 -0.22 19.81
C ALA A 38 -10.54 0.63 20.27
N GLU A 39 -10.17 0.54 21.55
CA GLU A 39 -9.02 1.28 22.09
C GLU A 39 -7.69 0.76 21.52
N LEU A 40 -7.53 -0.56 21.42
CA LEU A 40 -6.39 -1.19 20.77
C LEU A 40 -6.25 -0.70 19.33
N ARG A 41 -7.34 -0.74 18.54
CA ARG A 41 -7.33 -0.23 17.16
C ARG A 41 -6.87 1.22 17.11
N ASN A 42 -7.47 2.08 17.93
CA ASN A 42 -7.13 3.50 17.96
C ASN A 42 -5.65 3.75 18.28
N ARG A 43 -5.13 3.11 19.34
CA ARG A 43 -3.73 3.29 19.76
C ARG A 43 -2.74 2.68 18.78
N ALA A 44 -2.98 1.45 18.32
CA ALA A 44 -2.11 0.81 17.33
C ALA A 44 -2.03 1.62 16.03
N VAL A 45 -3.12 2.22 15.58
CA VAL A 45 -3.11 3.11 14.40
C VAL A 45 -2.30 4.39 14.66
N LYS A 46 -2.38 4.98 15.87
CA LYS A 46 -1.53 6.13 16.24
C LYS A 46 -0.05 5.76 16.22
N GLU A 47 0.33 4.61 16.79
CA GLU A 47 1.70 4.10 16.75
C GLU A 47 2.17 3.86 15.32
N ALA A 48 1.33 3.27 14.46
CA ALA A 48 1.64 3.05 13.06
C ALA A 48 1.94 4.36 12.32
N LEU A 49 1.08 5.37 12.49
CA LEU A 49 1.26 6.68 11.85
C LEU A 49 2.49 7.40 12.37
N PHE A 50 2.78 7.29 13.67
CA PHE A 50 4.00 7.84 14.28
C PHE A 50 5.25 7.18 13.70
N ALA A 51 5.32 5.85 13.68
CA ALA A 51 6.46 5.10 13.14
C ALA A 51 6.72 5.43 11.66
N ILE A 52 5.65 5.46 10.85
CA ILE A 52 5.75 5.80 9.42
C ILE A 52 6.28 7.23 9.24
N LYS A 53 5.78 8.18 10.03
CA LYS A 53 6.22 9.58 9.98
C LYS A 53 7.69 9.72 10.36
N SER A 54 8.10 9.10 11.45
CA SER A 54 9.49 9.12 11.94
C SER A 54 10.45 8.54 10.89
N ALA A 55 10.12 7.38 10.33
CA ALA A 55 10.93 6.74 9.28
C ALA A 55 11.03 7.59 8.00
N CYS A 56 9.98 8.33 7.65
CA CYS A 56 10.02 9.29 6.54
C CYS A 56 10.95 10.49 6.86
N TRP A 57 10.84 11.02 8.07
CA TRP A 57 11.65 12.16 8.52
C TRP A 57 13.15 11.84 8.53
N GLU A 58 13.54 10.66 9.01
CA GLU A 58 14.91 10.16 9.00
C GLU A 58 15.49 10.07 7.58
N GLN A 59 14.65 9.84 6.57
CA GLN A 59 15.04 9.84 5.15
C GLN A 59 15.03 11.25 4.51
N GLY A 60 14.82 12.30 5.30
CA GLY A 60 14.70 13.68 4.81
C GLY A 60 13.39 13.95 4.05
N PHE A 61 12.35 13.15 4.28
CA PHE A 61 11.04 13.28 3.65
C PHE A 61 9.98 13.71 4.67
N ASN A 62 9.62 14.99 4.66
CA ASN A 62 8.49 15.48 5.45
C ASN A 62 7.16 15.10 4.76
N VAL A 63 6.68 13.88 5.04
CA VAL A 63 5.47 13.31 4.45
C VAL A 63 4.19 14.10 4.76
N GLU A 64 4.11 14.77 5.91
CA GLU A 64 2.96 15.60 6.30
C GLU A 64 2.81 16.84 5.42
N SER A 65 3.92 17.36 4.88
CA SER A 65 3.91 18.49 3.95
C SER A 65 3.39 18.11 2.55
N VAL A 66 3.18 16.81 2.26
CA VAL A 66 2.80 16.31 0.93
C VAL A 66 1.28 16.26 0.78
N LYS A 67 0.70 17.39 0.35
CA LYS A 67 -0.74 17.50 0.04
C LYS A 67 -1.14 16.73 -1.24
N THR A 68 -0.19 16.54 -2.17
CA THR A 68 -0.41 15.90 -3.47
C THR A 68 0.72 14.90 -3.77
N GLY A 69 0.62 13.71 -3.20
CA GLY A 69 1.57 12.62 -3.39
C GLY A 69 0.96 11.39 -4.01
N VAL A 70 1.82 10.40 -4.27
CA VAL A 70 1.44 9.02 -4.61
C VAL A 70 2.07 8.08 -3.58
N TYR A 71 1.42 6.95 -3.34
CA TYR A 71 1.89 5.96 -2.40
C TYR A 71 1.53 4.54 -2.82
N VAL A 72 2.34 3.59 -2.36
CA VAL A 72 2.13 2.15 -2.54
C VAL A 72 2.18 1.48 -1.17
N ILE A 73 1.27 0.55 -0.94
CA ILE A 73 1.30 -0.37 0.20
C ILE A 73 1.54 -1.76 -0.37
N ALA A 74 2.50 -2.47 0.20
CA ALA A 74 2.88 -3.81 -0.21
C ALA A 74 3.06 -4.72 1.00
N LEU A 75 2.89 -6.03 0.80
CA LEU A 75 3.40 -7.04 1.72
C LEU A 75 4.93 -7.03 1.67
N SER A 76 5.58 -7.09 2.84
CA SER A 76 7.02 -7.32 2.89
C SER A 76 7.34 -8.77 2.51
N ASN A 77 8.56 -9.01 2.01
CA ASN A 77 9.08 -10.36 1.82
C ASN A 77 9.06 -11.12 3.17
N PRO A 78 8.71 -12.42 3.21
CA PRO A 78 8.58 -13.36 2.10
C PRO A 78 7.17 -13.57 1.53
N LEU A 79 6.19 -12.73 1.89
CA LEU A 79 4.80 -12.90 1.44
C LEU A 79 4.54 -12.18 0.10
N SER A 80 3.69 -12.78 -0.72
CA SER A 80 3.15 -12.14 -1.93
C SER A 80 1.72 -12.61 -2.19
N ILE A 81 1.01 -11.92 -3.09
CA ILE A 81 -0.30 -12.32 -3.58
C ILE A 81 -0.10 -12.96 -4.96
N GLN A 82 -0.68 -14.14 -5.14
CA GLN A 82 -0.71 -14.80 -6.44
C GLN A 82 -1.80 -14.17 -7.31
N TYR A 83 -1.40 -13.68 -8.49
CA TYR A 83 -2.29 -13.37 -9.60
C TYR A 83 -2.05 -14.39 -10.70
N ARG A 84 -3.03 -14.68 -11.57
CA ARG A 84 -3.06 -15.77 -12.57
C ARG A 84 -1.70 -16.37 -12.98
N HIS A 85 -0.80 -15.56 -13.54
CA HIS A 85 0.51 -16.00 -14.05
C HIS A 85 1.72 -15.39 -13.34
N LYS A 86 1.49 -14.48 -12.38
CA LYS A 86 2.54 -13.72 -11.72
C LYS A 86 2.12 -13.34 -10.32
N ARG A 87 3.09 -13.26 -9.42
CA ARG A 87 2.88 -12.75 -8.07
C ARG A 87 3.25 -11.28 -7.94
N SER A 88 2.54 -10.59 -7.05
CA SER A 88 2.89 -9.23 -6.64
C SER A 88 2.73 -9.07 -5.15
N GLN A 89 3.62 -8.28 -4.56
CA GLN A 89 3.51 -7.87 -3.17
C GLN A 89 2.62 -6.64 -3.00
N VAL A 90 2.35 -5.90 -4.08
CA VAL A 90 1.57 -4.68 -4.02
C VAL A 90 0.11 -5.01 -3.73
N ILE A 91 -0.42 -4.44 -2.65
CA ILE A 91 -1.81 -4.61 -2.24
C ILE A 91 -2.63 -3.35 -2.48
N TYR A 92 -1.98 -2.19 -2.57
CA TYR A 92 -2.65 -0.93 -2.84
C TYR A 92 -1.74 0.11 -3.51
N ILE A 93 -2.28 0.86 -4.47
CA ILE A 93 -1.68 2.07 -5.06
C ILE A 93 -2.67 3.22 -4.87
N GLY A 94 -2.22 4.39 -4.43
CA GLY A 94 -3.08 5.55 -4.39
C GLY A 94 -2.38 6.90 -4.38
N ARG A 95 -3.20 7.94 -4.20
CA ARG A 95 -2.74 9.33 -4.27
C ARG A 95 -3.48 10.28 -3.32
N GLY A 96 -2.93 11.49 -3.17
CA GLY A 96 -3.55 12.61 -2.46
C GLY A 96 -2.70 13.11 -1.28
N ASN A 97 -3.36 13.58 -0.23
CA ASN A 97 -2.72 13.83 1.07
C ASN A 97 -2.31 12.48 1.66
N ILE A 98 -1.01 12.17 1.63
CA ILE A 98 -0.49 10.84 1.95
C ILE A 98 -0.91 10.42 3.36
N MET A 99 -0.58 11.20 4.39
CA MET A 99 -0.86 10.79 5.78
C MET A 99 -2.35 10.69 6.07
N GLY A 100 -3.16 11.62 5.56
CA GLY A 100 -4.62 11.54 5.72
C GLY A 100 -5.20 10.29 5.06
N ARG A 101 -4.67 9.90 3.91
CA ARG A 101 -5.09 8.69 3.19
C ARG A 101 -4.61 7.40 3.86
N ILE A 102 -3.38 7.36 4.37
CA ILE A 102 -2.86 6.20 5.11
C ILE A 102 -3.68 5.99 6.39
N LYS A 103 -3.97 7.04 7.15
CA LYS A 103 -4.89 6.96 8.31
C LYS A 103 -6.25 6.38 7.90
N THR A 104 -6.85 6.93 6.84
CA THR A 104 -8.14 6.44 6.33
C THR A 104 -8.09 4.96 5.94
N HIS A 105 -6.97 4.49 5.38
CA HIS A 105 -6.79 3.07 5.06
C HIS A 105 -6.74 2.22 6.32
N PHE A 106 -5.93 2.60 7.31
CA PHE A 106 -5.90 1.93 8.61
C PHE A 106 -7.29 1.82 9.22
N ASP A 107 -8.02 2.94 9.31
CA ASP A 107 -9.33 2.99 9.94
C ASP A 107 -10.37 2.11 9.25
N ARG A 108 -10.29 1.96 7.92
CA ARG A 108 -11.36 1.32 7.12
C ARG A 108 -11.11 -0.11 6.69
N LYS A 109 -9.87 -0.49 6.39
CA LYS A 109 -9.58 -1.77 5.72
C LYS A 109 -8.21 -2.36 6.02
N LEU A 110 -7.19 -1.52 6.17
CA LEU A 110 -5.82 -1.97 6.32
C LEU A 110 -5.60 -2.58 7.71
N PHE A 111 -6.21 -2.06 8.77
CA PHE A 111 -6.13 -2.69 10.08
C PHE A 111 -6.64 -4.13 10.04
N ASP A 112 -7.84 -4.35 9.51
CA ASP A 112 -8.45 -5.67 9.39
C ASP A 112 -7.64 -6.60 8.49
N PHE A 113 -7.11 -6.09 7.37
CA PHE A 113 -6.24 -6.85 6.50
C PHE A 113 -4.93 -7.28 7.19
N MET A 114 -4.31 -6.38 7.96
CA MET A 114 -3.10 -6.68 8.72
C MET A 114 -3.39 -7.60 9.92
N LEU A 115 -4.57 -7.50 10.53
CA LEU A 115 -5.02 -8.38 11.61
C LEU A 115 -5.19 -9.82 11.10
N GLY A 116 -5.83 -10.01 9.95
CA GLY A 116 -5.95 -11.32 9.30
C GLY A 116 -4.60 -11.92 8.87
N LEU A 117 -3.54 -11.10 8.84
CA LEU A 117 -2.16 -11.50 8.55
C LEU A 117 -1.25 -11.09 9.72
N SER A 118 -1.64 -11.41 10.96
CA SER A 118 -1.01 -10.90 12.20
C SER A 118 0.49 -11.20 12.36
N GLY A 119 1.08 -12.09 11.56
CA GLY A 119 2.53 -12.34 11.47
C GLY A 119 3.25 -11.68 10.28
N ALA A 120 2.53 -10.96 9.42
CA ALA A 120 3.07 -10.35 8.23
C ALA A 120 3.61 -8.94 8.49
N ASN A 121 4.58 -8.56 7.67
CA ASN A 121 5.10 -7.20 7.60
C ASN A 121 4.64 -6.51 6.32
N PHE A 122 4.59 -5.19 6.35
CA PHE A 122 4.13 -4.35 5.26
C PHE A 122 5.17 -3.28 4.94
N ASP A 123 5.31 -2.97 3.66
CA ASP A 123 6.15 -1.89 3.17
C ASP A 123 5.27 -0.77 2.60
N PHE A 124 5.61 0.46 2.94
CA PHE A 124 4.99 1.66 2.41
C PHE A 124 6.01 2.41 1.56
N TYR A 125 5.59 2.85 0.38
CA TYR A 125 6.42 3.66 -0.51
C TYR A 125 5.70 4.97 -0.79
N PHE A 126 6.41 6.08 -0.66
CA PHE A 126 5.86 7.43 -0.82
C PHE A 126 6.67 8.23 -1.82
N ALA A 127 5.99 9.04 -2.61
CA ALA A 127 6.64 10.02 -3.47
C ALA A 127 5.81 11.28 -3.61
N LYS A 128 6.51 12.39 -3.92
CA LYS A 128 5.91 13.64 -4.37
C LYS A 128 6.17 13.81 -5.86
N PRO A 129 5.22 13.46 -6.74
CA PRO A 129 5.34 13.70 -8.17
C PRO A 129 5.38 15.20 -8.47
N ALA A 130 6.22 15.61 -9.40
CA ALA A 130 6.17 16.95 -9.96
C ALA A 130 6.71 16.96 -11.39
N ARG A 131 6.04 17.72 -12.25
CA ARG A 131 6.51 18.02 -13.60
C ARG A 131 6.13 19.46 -13.96
N PRO A 132 7.04 20.25 -14.59
CA PRO A 132 6.74 21.61 -15.02
C PRO A 132 5.46 21.69 -15.86
N GLY A 133 4.65 22.72 -15.65
CA GLY A 133 3.39 22.92 -16.38
C GLY A 133 2.24 21.97 -16.03
N THR A 134 2.38 21.05 -15.07
CA THR A 134 1.37 20.01 -14.80
C THR A 134 0.87 20.01 -13.33
N LYS A 135 -0.18 20.79 -13.06
CA LYS A 135 -0.76 20.94 -11.70
C LYS A 135 -1.24 19.62 -11.07
N ASN A 136 -1.72 18.69 -11.89
CA ASN A 136 -2.32 17.42 -11.45
C ASN A 136 -1.49 16.19 -11.81
N TYR A 137 -0.17 16.33 -11.94
CA TYR A 137 0.71 15.25 -12.38
C TYR A 137 0.59 13.97 -11.54
N PHE A 138 0.42 14.10 -10.22
CA PHE A 138 0.22 12.96 -9.31
C PHE A 138 -1.00 12.09 -9.65
N VAL A 139 -2.04 12.67 -10.27
CA VAL A 139 -3.23 11.94 -10.74
C VAL A 139 -2.88 11.03 -11.91
N HIS A 140 -2.10 11.55 -12.84
CA HIS A 140 -1.63 10.80 -13.99
C HIS A 140 -0.62 9.73 -13.57
N VAL A 141 0.27 10.02 -12.62
CA VAL A 141 1.21 9.01 -12.09
C VAL A 141 0.49 7.83 -11.45
N GLU A 142 -0.55 8.06 -10.64
CA GLU A 142 -1.39 6.96 -10.11
C GLU A 142 -2.00 6.12 -11.24
N HIS A 143 -2.53 6.79 -12.26
CA HIS A 143 -3.11 6.11 -13.42
C HIS A 143 -2.06 5.25 -14.15
N LEU A 144 -0.88 5.79 -14.46
CA LEU A 144 0.22 5.04 -15.08
C LEU A 144 0.65 3.82 -14.24
N MET A 145 0.69 3.99 -12.92
CA MET A 145 1.04 2.91 -11.99
C MET A 145 -0.01 1.78 -12.00
N LEU A 146 -1.30 2.12 -12.00
CA LEU A 146 -2.39 1.15 -12.05
C LEU A 146 -2.48 0.47 -13.42
N ASP A 147 -2.25 1.22 -14.50
CA ASP A 147 -2.25 0.68 -15.86
C ASP A 147 -1.07 -0.27 -16.08
N TYR A 148 0.12 0.11 -15.63
CA TYR A 148 1.28 -0.78 -15.61
C TYR A 148 1.04 -2.04 -14.77
N PHE A 149 0.45 -1.89 -13.58
CA PHE A 149 0.10 -3.05 -12.75
C PHE A 149 -0.86 -3.98 -13.51
N SER A 150 -1.92 -3.43 -14.09
CA SER A 150 -2.89 -4.21 -14.88
C SER A 150 -2.22 -4.88 -16.08
N ALA A 151 -1.33 -4.20 -16.80
CA ALA A 151 -0.60 -4.80 -17.92
C ALA A 151 0.32 -5.95 -17.48
N GLN A 152 0.87 -5.89 -16.26
CA GLN A 152 1.74 -6.93 -15.74
C GLN A 152 0.99 -8.14 -15.18
N TYR A 153 -0.15 -7.91 -14.53
CA TYR A 153 -0.86 -8.90 -13.69
C TYR A 153 -2.31 -9.17 -14.15
N GLY A 154 -2.75 -8.58 -15.26
CA GLY A 154 -4.14 -8.50 -15.74
C GLY A 154 -4.82 -9.77 -16.23
N GLY A 155 -4.10 -10.88 -16.43
CA GLY A 155 -4.68 -12.08 -17.06
C GLY A 155 -4.97 -11.89 -18.56
N MET A 156 -5.58 -12.92 -19.20
CA MET A 156 -5.88 -12.92 -20.65
C MET A 156 -7.26 -12.34 -21.00
N ASP A 157 -8.13 -12.13 -20.01
CA ASP A 157 -9.47 -11.58 -20.22
C ASP A 157 -9.43 -10.05 -20.18
N GLU A 158 -10.30 -9.38 -20.95
CA GLU A 158 -10.35 -7.92 -21.15
C GLU A 158 -10.58 -7.09 -19.85
N LYS A 159 -10.72 -7.73 -18.69
CA LYS A 159 -10.98 -7.09 -17.40
C LYS A 159 -9.68 -6.66 -16.73
N ARG A 160 -9.45 -5.35 -16.69
CA ARG A 160 -8.35 -4.72 -15.94
C ARG A 160 -8.30 -5.26 -14.50
N ARG A 161 -7.12 -5.68 -14.05
CA ARG A 161 -6.86 -6.10 -12.67
C ARG A 161 -6.03 -5.05 -11.94
N PHE A 162 -6.42 -4.77 -10.71
CA PHE A 162 -5.72 -3.84 -9.83
C PHE A 162 -5.21 -4.58 -8.60
N PRO A 163 -4.34 -3.96 -7.78
CA PRO A 163 -3.98 -4.53 -6.49
C PRO A 163 -5.23 -4.85 -5.67
N ILE A 164 -5.19 -5.91 -4.85
CA ILE A 164 -6.38 -6.48 -4.17
C ILE A 164 -7.23 -5.46 -3.39
N LEU A 165 -6.65 -4.38 -2.86
CA LEU A 165 -7.38 -3.35 -2.11
C LEU A 165 -7.79 -2.13 -2.97
N ASN A 166 -7.47 -2.10 -4.27
CA ASN A 166 -7.87 -1.07 -5.21
C ASN A 166 -9.23 -1.41 -5.86
N LYS A 167 -10.09 -0.40 -6.01
CA LYS A 167 -11.42 -0.53 -6.65
C LYS A 167 -11.56 0.20 -7.99
N SER A 168 -10.59 1.04 -8.37
CA SER A 168 -10.69 1.89 -9.57
C SER A 168 -9.34 2.08 -10.25
N ALA A 169 -9.37 2.44 -11.54
CA ALA A 169 -8.23 2.57 -12.45
C ALA A 169 -7.48 3.93 -12.37
N GLY A 170 -7.89 4.82 -11.45
CA GLY A 170 -7.43 6.21 -11.45
C GLY A 170 -7.94 6.99 -12.68
N ASN A 171 -7.44 8.22 -12.85
CA ASN A 171 -7.89 9.12 -13.93
C ASN A 171 -6.73 9.49 -14.85
N ASN A 172 -6.84 9.18 -16.15
CA ASN A 172 -5.88 9.65 -17.13
C ASN A 172 -6.01 11.17 -17.30
N ARG A 173 -4.87 11.88 -17.29
CA ARG A 173 -4.80 13.33 -17.56
C ARG A 173 -4.16 13.64 -18.92
N HIS A 174 -3.82 12.62 -19.71
CA HIS A 174 -3.20 12.73 -21.02
C HIS A 174 -1.93 13.59 -21.04
N TYR A 175 -1.17 13.57 -19.94
CA TYR A 175 0.17 14.14 -19.95
C TYR A 175 1.08 13.17 -20.72
N ALA A 176 2.06 13.73 -21.46
CA ALA A 176 3.05 12.90 -22.14
C ALA A 176 3.74 11.96 -21.15
N GLU A 177 4.15 10.78 -21.57
CA GLU A 177 4.89 9.90 -20.67
C GLU A 177 6.25 10.55 -20.32
N GLY A 178 6.61 10.49 -19.03
CA GLY A 178 7.86 11.03 -18.51
C GLY A 178 8.92 9.94 -18.35
N THR A 179 9.77 10.09 -17.35
CA THR A 179 10.70 9.02 -16.94
C THR A 179 9.98 7.92 -16.13
N ASP A 180 10.51 6.71 -16.15
CA ASP A 180 9.97 5.50 -15.51
C ASP A 180 10.16 5.42 -13.98
N TRP A 181 10.51 6.54 -13.33
CA TRP A 181 10.79 6.59 -11.89
C TRP A 181 9.64 6.03 -11.04
N TRP A 182 8.40 6.18 -11.51
CA TRP A 182 7.17 5.74 -10.84
C TRP A 182 7.00 4.21 -10.84
N LYS A 183 7.69 3.45 -11.70
CA LYS A 183 7.61 1.98 -11.75
C LYS A 183 8.34 1.30 -10.59
N LYS A 184 9.27 1.99 -9.92
CA LYS A 184 10.19 1.40 -8.92
C LYS A 184 9.50 0.55 -7.83
N PRO A 185 8.45 1.01 -7.12
CA PRO A 185 7.80 0.22 -6.06
C PRO A 185 6.91 -0.92 -6.59
N LEU A 186 6.70 -0.99 -7.92
CA LEU A 186 5.88 -2.03 -8.55
C LEU A 186 6.71 -3.21 -9.05
N LYS A 187 8.03 -3.04 -9.16
CA LYS A 187 8.94 -4.10 -9.63
C LYS A 187 9.20 -5.09 -8.50
N ALA A 188 9.26 -6.37 -8.85
CA ALA A 188 9.72 -7.41 -7.93
C ALA A 188 11.13 -7.07 -7.43
N ILE A 189 11.35 -7.15 -6.12
CA ILE A 189 12.59 -6.71 -5.45
C ILE A 189 13.76 -7.70 -5.66
N GLY A 190 13.69 -8.57 -6.68
CA GLY A 190 14.65 -9.65 -6.97
C GLY A 190 14.66 -10.79 -5.95
N ARG A 191 14.04 -10.62 -4.78
CA ARG A 191 13.87 -11.66 -3.76
C ARG A 191 12.72 -12.59 -4.15
N ARG A 192 12.96 -13.89 -4.09
CA ARG A 192 11.93 -14.92 -4.31
C ARG A 192 11.03 -14.95 -3.06
N PRO A 193 9.76 -14.53 -3.13
CA PRO A 193 8.84 -14.75 -2.03
C PRO A 193 8.71 -16.27 -1.80
N LEU A 194 8.58 -16.64 -0.53
CA LEU A 194 8.49 -18.02 -0.07
C LEU A 194 7.04 -18.45 0.10
N TRP A 195 6.15 -17.49 0.36
CA TRP A 195 4.75 -17.73 0.71
C TRP A 195 3.84 -16.88 -0.16
N GLU A 196 2.74 -17.47 -0.62
CA GLU A 196 1.80 -16.85 -1.55
C GLU A 196 0.38 -16.94 -0.98
N LEU A 197 -0.31 -15.80 -0.95
CA LEU A 197 -1.73 -15.72 -0.63
C LEU A 197 -2.50 -15.93 -1.92
N MET A 198 -3.36 -16.95 -1.93
CA MET A 198 -4.22 -17.29 -3.06
C MET A 198 -5.68 -17.09 -2.65
N PRO A 199 -6.53 -16.49 -3.51
CA PRO A 199 -7.96 -16.51 -3.28
C PRO A 199 -8.47 -17.96 -3.33
N THR A 200 -9.37 -18.30 -2.40
CA THR A 200 -10.11 -19.57 -2.41
C THR A 200 -11.19 -19.52 -3.48
N ASP A 201 -11.69 -20.66 -3.97
CA ASP A 201 -12.72 -20.75 -5.03
C ASP A 201 -14.06 -20.03 -4.72
N PHE A 202 -14.25 -19.56 -3.48
CA PHE A 202 -15.46 -18.88 -3.00
C PHE A 202 -15.32 -17.37 -2.82
N SER A 203 -14.16 -16.80 -3.14
CA SER A 203 -13.96 -15.35 -3.06
C SER A 203 -14.74 -14.62 -4.17
N ASP A 204 -15.15 -13.36 -3.97
CA ASP A 204 -15.58 -12.50 -5.09
C ASP A 204 -14.40 -12.19 -6.03
N PHE A 205 -13.17 -12.45 -5.56
CA PHE A 205 -11.95 -12.52 -6.34
C PHE A 205 -11.62 -13.94 -6.79
N ALA A 206 -12.54 -14.89 -6.60
CA ALA A 206 -12.58 -16.24 -7.16
C ALA A 206 -13.63 -16.23 -8.27
N PRO A 207 -13.30 -15.44 -9.28
CA PRO A 207 -12.09 -15.84 -9.94
C PRO A 207 -11.22 -14.62 -10.22
N LEU A 208 -9.94 -14.72 -9.87
CA LEU A 208 -8.95 -13.96 -10.62
C LEU A 208 -9.01 -14.40 -12.11
N ASP A 209 -9.76 -15.48 -12.42
CA ASP A 209 -9.70 -16.38 -13.58
C ASP A 209 -11.03 -17.08 -14.03
N ALA A 210 -12.16 -16.37 -14.22
CA ALA A 210 -13.31 -16.94 -14.95
C ALA A 210 -13.88 -15.91 -15.90
#